data_AF-A0A7J8NKN4-F1
#
_entry.id   AF-A0A7J8NKN4-F1
#
_cell.length_a   1.000
_cell.length_b   1.000
_cell.length_c   1.000
_cell.angle_alpha   90.00
_cell.angle_beta   90.00
_cell.angle_gamma   90.00
#
_symmetry.space_group_name_H-M   'P 1'
#
loop_
_entity.id
_entity.type
_entity.pdbx_description
1 polymer ?
#
loop_
_entity_poly.entity_id
_entity_poly.type
_entity_poly.pdbx_seq_one_letter_code
_entity_poly.pdbx_strand_id
1 'polypeptide(L)'
;VALRVSGDKVVFLGCKILGYQDTLLDENGRHYYRGCYIEGAVDFICGNAASLFERCHLHTLSEEFSAITAQQRGSPTEETGFTFLDCKITGERTAILGRPWGSYSRVIFALTYMSNVILPRGWDDWGDATKQSTVFYREYKCYGPGANTSKRVEWSQKLTAEEAKIFLTKNMISGKSWIRSTLKHVEKVSTAISNNSTGHS
;
A
#
# COMPACT_ATOMS: atom_id res chain seq x y z
N VAL A 1 11.16 1.05 -12.17
CA VAL A 1 11.55 1.07 -10.74
C VAL A 1 12.29 2.34 -10.36
N ALA A 2 11.70 3.13 -9.45
CA ALA A 2 12.31 4.30 -8.82
C ALA A 2 12.92 3.95 -7.45
N LEU A 3 12.26 3.09 -6.68
CA LEU A 3 12.77 2.56 -5.41
C LEU A 3 12.57 1.04 -5.34
N ARG A 4 13.61 0.31 -4.97
CA ARG A 4 13.57 -1.12 -4.63
C ARG A 4 13.94 -1.29 -3.17
N VAL A 5 13.12 -2.02 -2.40
CA VAL A 5 13.34 -2.25 -0.97
C VAL A 5 13.34 -3.74 -0.66
N SER A 6 14.48 -4.25 -0.19
CA SER A 6 14.68 -5.67 0.13
C SER A 6 15.24 -5.90 1.55
N GLY A 7 15.42 -4.84 2.33
CA GLY A 7 15.91 -4.89 3.71
C GLY A 7 14.77 -5.04 4.71
N ASP A 8 14.99 -5.67 5.87
CA ASP A 8 13.94 -5.81 6.88
C ASP A 8 13.84 -4.58 7.81
N LYS A 9 12.63 -4.24 8.25
CA LYS A 9 12.32 -3.15 9.20
C LYS A 9 12.67 -1.75 8.70
N VAL A 10 12.31 -1.44 7.46
CA VAL A 10 12.57 -0.14 6.82
C VAL A 10 11.39 0.81 7.04
N VAL A 11 11.69 2.09 7.31
CA VAL A 11 10.71 3.15 7.50
C VAL A 11 10.93 4.29 6.50
N PHE A 12 9.86 4.72 5.83
CA PHE A 12 9.83 5.92 4.98
C PHE A 12 8.78 6.90 5.52
N LEU A 13 9.17 8.16 5.74
CA LEU A 13 8.31 9.20 6.30
C LEU A 13 8.31 10.42 5.36
N GLY A 14 7.14 10.80 4.84
CA GLY A 14 7.01 12.02 4.03
C GLY A 14 7.75 11.98 2.69
N CYS A 15 8.10 10.80 2.18
CA CYS A 15 8.85 10.66 0.94
C CYS A 15 7.95 10.85 -0.29
N LYS A 16 8.55 11.28 -1.40
CA LYS A 16 7.95 11.24 -2.74
C LYS A 16 8.64 10.13 -3.55
N ILE A 17 7.88 9.19 -4.08
CA ILE A 17 8.39 8.09 -4.92
C ILE A 17 7.65 8.16 -6.24
N LEU A 18 8.35 8.61 -7.29
CA LEU A 18 7.75 9.01 -8.56
C LEU A 18 8.24 8.08 -9.67
N GLY A 19 7.32 7.66 -10.54
CA GLY A 19 7.62 6.77 -11.64
C GLY A 19 6.38 6.52 -12.49
N TYR A 20 6.44 5.51 -13.36
CA TYR A 20 5.32 5.13 -14.21
C TYR A 20 4.97 3.65 -14.01
N GLN A 21 5.71 2.73 -14.65
CA GLN A 21 5.59 1.31 -14.36
C GLN A 21 6.57 0.88 -13.27
N ASP A 22 6.11 0.00 -12.37
CA ASP A 22 6.88 -0.58 -11.27
C ASP A 22 7.59 0.48 -10.41
N THR A 23 6.92 1.60 -10.10
CA THR A 23 7.53 2.74 -9.37
C THR A 23 8.22 2.30 -8.08
N LEU A 24 7.50 1.58 -7.21
CA LEU A 24 7.99 1.02 -5.96
C LEU A 24 8.00 -0.51 -6.04
N LEU A 25 9.19 -1.08 -6.13
CA LEU A 25 9.42 -2.52 -5.96
C LEU A 25 9.67 -2.81 -4.47
N ASP A 26 8.59 -3.00 -3.74
CA ASP A 26 8.53 -3.35 -2.32
C ASP A 26 8.76 -4.87 -2.14
N GLU A 27 10.00 -5.28 -2.39
CA GLU A 27 10.37 -6.64 -2.74
C GLU A 27 10.23 -7.64 -1.59
N ASN A 28 10.89 -7.38 -0.46
CA ASN A 28 10.96 -8.32 0.66
C ASN A 28 11.29 -7.58 1.97
N GLY A 29 10.79 -8.11 3.10
CA GLY A 29 11.00 -7.53 4.42
C GLY A 29 9.73 -6.89 5.00
N ARG A 30 9.86 -6.28 6.18
CA ARG A 30 8.78 -5.53 6.83
C ARG A 30 8.98 -4.04 6.66
N HIS A 31 8.03 -3.35 6.03
CA HIS A 31 8.18 -1.94 5.73
C HIS A 31 7.01 -1.09 6.25
N TYR A 32 7.33 0.15 6.58
CA TYR A 32 6.36 1.12 7.03
C TYR A 32 6.53 2.44 6.28
N TYR A 33 5.53 2.81 5.50
CA TYR A 33 5.47 4.06 4.75
C TYR A 33 4.42 4.95 5.42
N ARG A 34 4.78 6.17 5.83
CA ARG A 34 3.85 7.10 6.48
C ARG A 34 3.90 8.48 5.84
N GLY A 35 2.73 8.98 5.44
CA GLY A 35 2.64 10.34 4.87
C GLY A 35 3.36 10.48 3.53
N CYS A 36 3.65 9.38 2.84
CA CYS A 36 4.36 9.39 1.57
C CYS A 36 3.42 9.72 0.41
N TYR A 37 3.96 10.28 -0.65
CA TYR A 37 3.31 10.41 -1.94
C TYR A 37 3.95 9.42 -2.92
N ILE A 38 3.13 8.61 -3.59
CA ILE A 38 3.58 7.59 -4.53
C ILE A 38 2.74 7.71 -5.79
N GLU A 39 3.38 7.81 -6.95
CA GLU A 39 2.66 7.90 -8.23
C GLU A 39 3.16 6.89 -9.27
N GLY A 40 2.28 6.53 -10.18
CA GLY A 40 2.58 5.66 -11.30
C GLY A 40 1.34 5.23 -12.09
N ALA A 41 1.52 4.29 -12.99
CA ALA A 41 0.49 3.78 -13.89
C ALA A 41 0.30 2.28 -13.68
N VAL A 42 1.21 1.46 -14.20
CA VAL A 42 1.10 0.00 -14.19
C VAL A 42 1.89 -0.58 -13.02
N ASP A 43 1.21 -1.32 -12.16
CA ASP A 43 1.79 -2.09 -11.05
C ASP A 43 2.72 -1.27 -10.16
N PHE A 44 2.39 0.01 -9.95
CA PHE A 44 3.38 0.97 -9.44
C PHE A 44 3.76 0.75 -7.97
N ILE A 45 3.06 -0.13 -7.25
CA ILE A 45 3.49 -0.73 -5.98
C ILE A 45 3.46 -2.25 -6.13
N CYS A 46 4.63 -2.88 -6.28
CA CYS A 46 4.75 -4.31 -6.56
C CYS A 46 5.76 -5.01 -5.65
N GLY A 47 5.69 -6.35 -5.55
CA GLY A 47 6.62 -7.16 -4.75
C GLY A 47 5.94 -8.01 -3.68
N ASN A 48 6.75 -8.56 -2.75
CA ASN A 48 6.29 -9.51 -1.73
C ASN A 48 6.58 -9.06 -0.28
N ALA A 49 6.81 -7.78 -0.01
CA ALA A 49 7.03 -7.33 1.36
C ALA A 49 5.77 -7.46 2.24
N ALA A 50 5.97 -7.43 3.56
CA ALA A 50 4.92 -7.21 4.56
C ALA A 50 4.89 -5.71 4.90
N SER A 51 3.96 -4.97 4.30
CA SER A 51 4.04 -3.50 4.28
C SER A 51 2.77 -2.81 4.71
N LEU A 52 2.95 -1.78 5.54
CA LEU A 52 1.90 -0.85 5.93
C LEU A 52 2.18 0.52 5.32
N PHE A 53 1.25 0.98 4.49
CA PHE A 53 1.17 2.34 3.97
C PHE A 53 0.11 3.08 4.80
N GLU A 54 0.52 4.01 5.66
CA GLU A 54 -0.37 4.76 6.54
C GLU A 54 -0.42 6.23 6.11
N ARG A 55 -1.61 6.77 5.84
CA ARG A 55 -1.78 8.18 5.42
C ARG A 55 -0.97 8.57 4.18
N CYS A 56 -0.77 7.62 3.27
CA CYS A 56 -0.09 7.88 2.02
C CYS A 56 -1.08 8.40 0.96
N HIS A 57 -0.56 9.18 0.01
CA HIS A 57 -1.29 9.61 -1.17
C HIS A 57 -0.78 8.81 -2.37
N LEU A 58 -1.67 8.01 -2.97
CA LEU A 58 -1.42 7.23 -4.17
C LEU A 58 -2.05 7.96 -5.36
N HIS A 59 -1.25 8.30 -6.37
CA HIS A 59 -1.71 9.06 -7.53
C HIS A 59 -1.47 8.30 -8.83
N THR A 60 -2.52 8.03 -9.60
CA THR A 60 -2.42 7.24 -10.83
C THR A 60 -2.30 8.13 -12.07
N LEU A 61 -1.30 7.87 -12.92
CA LEU A 61 -0.89 8.72 -14.05
C LEU A 61 -1.39 8.26 -15.43
N SER A 62 -2.08 7.12 -15.55
CA SER A 62 -2.50 6.65 -16.89
C SER A 62 -3.86 7.17 -17.32
N GLU A 63 -3.93 7.63 -18.57
CA GLU A 63 -5.17 7.88 -19.26
C GLU A 63 -5.88 6.58 -19.69
N GLU A 64 -5.17 5.50 -19.97
CA GLU A 64 -5.79 4.26 -20.48
C GLU A 64 -6.07 3.25 -19.37
N PHE A 65 -5.03 2.83 -18.65
CA PHE A 65 -5.13 1.77 -17.66
C PHE A 65 -4.05 1.92 -16.59
N SER A 66 -4.47 1.93 -15.32
CA SER A 66 -3.57 1.85 -14.17
C SER A 66 -3.91 0.65 -13.28
N ALA A 67 -2.89 0.07 -12.66
CA ALA A 67 -3.04 -0.89 -11.57
C ALA A 67 -2.17 -0.42 -10.40
N ILE A 68 -2.79 -0.17 -9.26
CA ILE A 68 -2.05 0.38 -8.10
C ILE A 68 -1.10 -0.67 -7.54
N THR A 69 -1.56 -1.91 -7.38
CA THR A 69 -0.75 -2.97 -6.76
C THR A 69 -0.57 -4.21 -7.61
N ALA A 70 0.62 -4.79 -7.57
CA ALA A 70 0.91 -6.15 -8.01
C ALA A 70 1.65 -6.93 -6.91
N GLN A 71 0.90 -7.50 -5.96
CA GLN A 71 1.48 -8.18 -4.80
C GLN A 71 1.78 -9.66 -5.13
N GLN A 72 2.96 -10.13 -4.73
CA GLN A 72 3.59 -11.37 -5.21
C GLN A 72 3.55 -12.54 -4.20
N ARG A 73 2.69 -12.50 -3.18
CA ARG A 73 2.60 -13.59 -2.20
C ARG A 73 2.33 -14.93 -2.87
N GLY A 74 3.20 -15.90 -2.64
CA GLY A 74 3.24 -17.17 -3.38
C GLY A 74 2.61 -18.36 -2.66
N SER A 75 2.35 -18.22 -1.35
CA SER A 75 1.83 -19.32 -0.52
C SER A 75 0.96 -18.81 0.64
N PRO A 76 0.08 -19.66 1.20
CA PRO A 76 -0.77 -19.26 2.33
C PRO A 76 0.03 -19.14 3.65
N THR A 77 1.23 -19.71 3.72
CA THR A 77 2.12 -19.68 4.89
C THR A 77 2.98 -18.43 4.96
N GLU A 78 3.17 -17.70 3.85
CA GLU A 78 3.84 -16.40 3.85
C GLU A 78 3.01 -15.37 4.64
N GLU A 79 3.65 -14.62 5.53
CA GLU A 79 3.00 -13.55 6.29
C GLU A 79 3.13 -12.17 5.60
N THR A 80 3.31 -12.15 4.28
CA THR A 80 3.53 -10.95 3.46
C THR A 80 2.24 -10.34 2.91
N GLY A 81 2.29 -9.12 2.39
CA GLY A 81 1.10 -8.44 1.86
C GLY A 81 1.16 -6.94 2.03
N PHE A 82 0.33 -6.23 1.26
CA PHE A 82 0.25 -4.78 1.32
C PHE A 82 -1.03 -4.35 2.02
N THR A 83 -0.91 -3.41 2.96
CA THR A 83 -2.08 -2.76 3.55
C THR A 83 -1.96 -1.25 3.47
N PHE A 84 -3.03 -0.63 3.00
CA PHE A 84 -3.20 0.80 2.88
C PHE A 84 -4.23 1.26 3.90
N LEU A 85 -3.78 2.02 4.89
CA LEU A 85 -4.57 2.48 6.02
C LEU A 85 -4.67 3.99 6.00
N ASP A 86 -5.89 4.52 5.98
CA ASP A 86 -6.15 5.97 6.03
C ASP A 86 -5.47 6.72 4.85
N CYS A 87 -5.36 6.05 3.70
CA CYS A 87 -4.71 6.60 2.50
C CYS A 87 -5.70 7.41 1.64
N LYS A 88 -5.15 8.09 0.63
CA LYS A 88 -5.91 8.80 -0.40
C LYS A 88 -5.52 8.30 -1.79
N ILE A 89 -6.50 7.93 -2.61
CA ILE A 89 -6.31 7.54 -4.01
C ILE A 89 -6.94 8.58 -4.94
N THR A 90 -6.13 9.09 -5.87
CA THR A 90 -6.51 10.04 -6.92
C THR A 90 -5.90 9.63 -8.25
N GLY A 91 -6.34 10.23 -9.35
CA GLY A 91 -5.69 10.07 -10.65
C GLY A 91 -6.49 10.72 -11.76
N GLU A 92 -6.08 10.47 -13.00
CA GLU A 92 -6.62 11.17 -14.17
C GLU A 92 -7.86 10.52 -14.79
N ARG A 93 -7.80 9.22 -15.17
CA ARG A 93 -8.93 8.51 -15.79
C ARG A 93 -9.35 7.26 -15.04
N THR A 94 -8.64 6.14 -15.23
CA THR A 94 -9.12 4.83 -14.78
C THR A 94 -8.02 3.98 -14.17
N ALA A 95 -8.32 3.39 -13.01
CA ALA A 95 -7.43 2.53 -12.27
C ALA A 95 -8.17 1.35 -11.64
N ILE A 96 -7.46 0.23 -11.48
CA ILE A 96 -7.83 -0.84 -10.55
C ILE A 96 -6.95 -0.75 -9.29
N LEU A 97 -7.50 -1.22 -8.18
CA LEU A 97 -6.83 -1.34 -6.90
C LEU A 97 -5.64 -2.31 -6.98
N GLY A 98 -5.75 -3.36 -7.78
CA GLY A 98 -4.63 -4.28 -7.98
C GLY A 98 -4.95 -5.51 -8.79
N ARG A 99 -3.90 -6.28 -9.05
CA ARG A 99 -3.94 -7.57 -9.75
C ARG A 99 -2.87 -8.54 -9.20
N PRO A 100 -3.13 -9.85 -9.20
CA PRO A 100 -2.32 -10.82 -8.46
C PRO A 100 -1.11 -11.28 -9.26
N TRP A 101 0.07 -10.73 -8.93
CA TRP A 101 1.33 -11.26 -9.43
C TRP A 101 1.59 -12.66 -8.84
N GLY A 102 1.38 -12.84 -7.54
CA GLY A 102 1.48 -14.12 -6.84
C GLY A 102 0.12 -14.82 -6.71
N SER A 103 0.11 -16.15 -6.61
CA SER A 103 -1.10 -16.96 -6.48
C SER A 103 -1.87 -16.74 -5.18
N TYR A 104 -1.22 -16.28 -4.10
CA TYR A 104 -1.84 -15.97 -2.81
C TYR A 104 -1.78 -14.47 -2.49
N SER A 105 -1.79 -13.65 -3.55
CA SER A 105 -1.68 -12.18 -3.48
C SER A 105 -2.58 -11.60 -2.39
N ARG A 106 -2.03 -10.72 -1.55
CA ARG A 106 -2.74 -10.16 -0.38
C ARG A 106 -2.65 -8.64 -0.36
N VAL A 107 -3.79 -7.98 -0.52
CA VAL A 107 -3.91 -6.52 -0.55
C VAL A 107 -5.15 -6.07 0.20
N ILE A 108 -4.98 -5.13 1.13
CA ILE A 108 -6.06 -4.58 1.94
C ILE A 108 -6.07 -3.06 1.81
N PHE A 109 -7.23 -2.49 1.50
CA PHE A 109 -7.49 -1.04 1.64
C PHE A 109 -8.47 -0.83 2.81
N ALA A 110 -8.08 -0.04 3.80
CA ALA A 110 -8.89 0.25 4.97
C ALA A 110 -8.94 1.76 5.23
N LEU A 111 -10.15 2.28 5.50
CA LEU A 111 -10.40 3.70 5.78
C LEU A 111 -9.82 4.63 4.70
N THR A 112 -9.71 4.15 3.47
CA THR A 112 -9.03 4.86 2.38
C THR A 112 -10.02 5.63 1.53
N TYR A 113 -9.71 6.89 1.24
CA TYR A 113 -10.47 7.68 0.27
C TYR A 113 -10.15 7.21 -1.16
N MET A 114 -11.18 6.98 -1.96
CA MET A 114 -11.10 6.61 -3.37
C MET A 114 -11.86 7.62 -4.22
N SER A 115 -11.12 8.39 -5.04
CA SER A 115 -11.72 9.19 -6.10
C SER A 115 -12.41 8.32 -7.16
N ASN A 116 -13.12 8.93 -8.11
CA ASN A 116 -13.84 8.27 -9.18
C ASN A 116 -12.93 7.58 -10.22
N VAL A 117 -11.60 7.64 -10.04
CA VAL A 117 -10.63 6.94 -10.87
C VAL A 117 -10.74 5.41 -10.74
N ILE A 118 -11.20 4.90 -9.58
CA ILE A 118 -11.30 3.46 -9.34
C ILE A 118 -12.46 2.87 -10.15
N LEU A 119 -12.13 1.96 -11.06
CA LEU A 119 -13.12 1.24 -11.86
C LEU A 119 -14.07 0.44 -10.96
N PRO A 120 -15.37 0.30 -11.33
CA PRO A 120 -16.35 -0.40 -10.50
C PRO A 120 -15.94 -1.84 -10.13
N ARG A 121 -15.28 -2.55 -11.06
CA ARG A 121 -14.75 -3.91 -10.84
C ARG A 121 -13.70 -3.97 -9.72
N GLY A 122 -12.97 -2.87 -9.49
CA GLY A 122 -11.96 -2.70 -8.44
C GLY A 122 -10.68 -3.50 -8.65
N TRP A 123 -10.77 -4.76 -9.05
CA TRP A 123 -9.64 -5.69 -9.13
C TRP A 123 -9.64 -6.45 -10.47
N ASP A 124 -8.52 -7.08 -10.77
CA ASP A 124 -8.30 -7.93 -11.95
C ASP A 124 -7.61 -9.22 -11.49
N ASP A 125 -7.89 -10.35 -12.14
CA ASP A 125 -7.29 -11.65 -11.82
C ASP A 125 -6.03 -11.96 -12.64
N TRP A 126 -5.58 -10.99 -13.47
CA TRP A 126 -4.45 -11.15 -14.38
C TRP A 126 -4.69 -12.26 -15.42
N GLY A 127 -5.94 -12.49 -15.81
CA GLY A 127 -6.29 -13.53 -16.77
C GLY A 127 -6.13 -14.95 -16.23
N ASP A 128 -6.00 -15.12 -14.91
CA ASP A 128 -5.87 -16.42 -14.25
C ASP A 128 -6.93 -16.59 -13.16
N ALA A 129 -8.06 -17.19 -13.56
CA ALA A 129 -9.18 -17.44 -12.68
C ALA A 129 -8.85 -18.37 -11.50
N THR A 130 -7.77 -19.17 -11.58
CA THR A 130 -7.39 -20.08 -10.48
C THR A 130 -7.00 -19.31 -9.22
N LYS A 131 -6.46 -18.09 -9.38
CA LYS A 131 -6.06 -17.20 -8.30
C LYS A 131 -7.25 -16.61 -7.53
N GLN A 132 -8.42 -16.52 -8.15
CA GLN A 132 -9.61 -15.89 -7.54
C GLN A 132 -9.99 -16.54 -6.20
N SER A 133 -9.75 -17.85 -6.05
CA SER A 133 -10.06 -18.60 -4.83
C SER A 133 -9.03 -18.43 -3.70
N THR A 134 -7.81 -17.97 -4.03
CA THR A 134 -6.67 -17.93 -3.11
C THR A 134 -6.22 -16.51 -2.74
N VAL A 135 -6.53 -15.51 -3.56
CA VAL A 135 -6.19 -14.11 -3.28
C VAL A 135 -6.99 -13.53 -2.12
N PHE A 136 -6.34 -12.66 -1.35
CA PHE A 136 -6.95 -11.95 -0.23
C PHE A 136 -7.03 -10.46 -0.54
N TYR A 137 -8.00 -10.08 -1.38
CA TYR A 137 -8.27 -8.69 -1.77
C TYR A 137 -9.49 -8.17 -1.06
N ARG A 138 -9.28 -7.16 -0.20
CA ARG A 138 -10.31 -6.69 0.72
C ARG A 138 -10.36 -5.17 0.86
N GLU A 139 -11.56 -4.67 1.05
CA GLU A 139 -11.85 -3.27 1.38
C GLU A 139 -12.58 -3.18 2.72
N TYR A 140 -12.21 -2.20 3.55
CA TYR A 140 -12.87 -1.94 4.84
C TYR A 140 -13.15 -0.44 5.03
N LYS A 141 -14.43 -0.07 5.05
CA LYS A 141 -14.89 1.32 5.26
C LYS A 141 -14.14 2.35 4.38
N CYS A 142 -13.77 1.95 3.16
CA CYS A 142 -13.31 2.89 2.14
C CYS A 142 -14.47 3.83 1.76
N TYR A 143 -14.13 5.06 1.36
CA TYR A 143 -15.12 6.10 1.11
C TYR A 143 -14.75 6.97 -0.09
N GLY A 144 -15.68 7.79 -0.56
CA GLY A 144 -15.53 8.56 -1.79
C GLY A 144 -16.17 7.88 -3.01
N PRO A 145 -16.20 8.56 -4.16
CA PRO A 145 -16.97 8.12 -5.32
C PRO A 145 -16.50 6.81 -5.94
N GLY A 146 -15.22 6.43 -5.81
CA GLY A 146 -14.69 5.15 -6.30
C GLY A 146 -14.84 3.97 -5.33
N ALA A 147 -15.30 4.22 -4.11
CA ALA A 147 -15.41 3.20 -3.06
C ALA A 147 -16.70 2.38 -3.12
N ASN A 148 -17.57 2.61 -4.10
CA ASN A 148 -18.78 1.81 -4.25
C ASN A 148 -18.41 0.37 -4.68
N THR A 149 -18.71 -0.59 -3.79
CA THR A 149 -18.36 -1.98 -4.00
C THR A 149 -19.42 -2.81 -4.73
N SER A 150 -20.58 -2.24 -5.10
CA SER A 150 -21.73 -3.03 -5.60
C SER A 150 -21.47 -3.74 -6.94
N LYS A 151 -20.44 -3.31 -7.67
CA LYS A 151 -20.01 -3.88 -8.95
C LYS A 151 -18.58 -4.43 -8.91
N ARG A 152 -18.04 -4.67 -7.70
CA ARG A 152 -16.73 -5.31 -7.56
C ARG A 152 -16.80 -6.74 -8.09
N VAL A 153 -15.66 -7.25 -8.52
CA VAL A 153 -15.51 -8.67 -8.83
C VAL A 153 -15.94 -9.52 -7.63
N GLU A 154 -16.67 -10.61 -7.90
CA GLU A 154 -17.35 -11.41 -6.87
C GLU A 154 -16.38 -12.09 -5.87
N TRP A 155 -15.15 -12.37 -6.31
CA TRP A 155 -14.11 -12.98 -5.49
C TRP A 155 -13.39 -11.99 -4.56
N SER A 156 -13.60 -10.68 -4.72
CA SER A 156 -13.19 -9.69 -3.72
C SER A 156 -14.25 -9.59 -2.63
N GLN A 157 -13.83 -9.46 -1.36
CA GLN A 157 -14.77 -9.45 -0.23
C GLN A 157 -14.58 -8.20 0.64
N LYS A 158 -15.59 -7.88 1.44
CA LYS A 158 -15.48 -6.87 2.50
C LYS A 158 -14.92 -7.53 3.75
N LEU A 159 -14.10 -6.81 4.50
CA LEU A 159 -13.76 -7.23 5.86
C LEU A 159 -14.93 -6.97 6.80
N THR A 160 -15.20 -7.91 7.69
CA THR A 160 -15.98 -7.65 8.90
C THR A 160 -15.19 -6.74 9.85
N ALA A 161 -15.89 -6.12 10.80
CA ALA A 161 -15.24 -5.28 11.81
C ALA A 161 -14.22 -6.07 12.66
N GLU A 162 -14.46 -7.37 12.88
CA GLU A 162 -13.55 -8.24 13.64
C GLU A 162 -12.27 -8.52 12.85
N GLU A 163 -12.40 -8.97 11.60
CA GLU A 163 -11.25 -9.24 10.73
C GLU A 163 -10.42 -7.98 10.47
N ALA A 164 -11.06 -6.82 10.40
CA ALA A 164 -10.36 -5.56 10.19
C ALA A 164 -9.40 -5.20 11.34
N LYS A 165 -9.64 -5.63 12.59
CA LYS A 165 -8.87 -5.18 13.77
C LYS A 165 -7.35 -5.36 13.62
N ILE A 166 -6.91 -6.47 13.02
CA ILE A 166 -5.47 -6.71 12.81
C ILE A 166 -4.88 -5.75 11.78
N PHE A 167 -5.64 -5.39 10.75
CA PHE A 167 -5.21 -4.53 9.65
C PHE A 167 -5.28 -3.03 9.97
N LEU A 168 -5.97 -2.65 11.04
CA LEU A 168 -6.07 -1.26 11.49
C LEU A 168 -4.93 -0.83 12.42
N THR A 169 -3.97 -1.72 12.68
CA THR A 169 -2.87 -1.46 13.63
C THR A 169 -1.55 -1.91 13.04
N LYS A 170 -0.44 -1.35 13.54
CA LYS A 170 0.92 -1.76 13.15
C LYS A 170 1.26 -3.23 13.45
N ASN A 171 0.37 -4.00 14.08
CA ASN A 171 0.61 -5.40 14.45
C ASN A 171 0.84 -6.31 13.22
N MET A 172 0.20 -6.00 12.09
CA MET A 172 0.32 -6.79 10.85
C MET A 172 1.75 -6.94 10.30
N ILE A 173 2.64 -6.02 10.67
CA ILE A 173 4.06 -6.01 10.31
C ILE A 173 4.94 -6.16 11.55
N SER A 174 4.37 -6.64 12.66
CA SER A 174 5.00 -6.68 13.99
C SER A 174 5.56 -5.31 14.43
N GLY A 175 5.00 -4.21 13.93
CA GLY A 175 5.58 -2.86 13.99
C GLY A 175 5.80 -2.31 15.40
N LYS A 176 5.09 -2.82 16.40
CA LYS A 176 5.28 -2.43 17.81
C LYS A 176 6.70 -2.68 18.30
N SER A 177 7.38 -3.72 17.80
CA SER A 177 8.72 -4.09 18.25
C SER A 177 9.84 -3.28 17.60
N TRP A 178 9.61 -2.65 16.45
CA TRP A 178 10.68 -2.04 15.65
C TRP A 178 10.43 -0.62 15.14
N ILE A 179 9.20 -0.11 15.11
CA ILE A 179 8.93 1.28 14.65
C ILE A 179 9.26 2.30 15.76
N ARG A 180 9.02 1.95 17.04
CA ARG A 180 9.29 2.85 18.18
C ARG A 180 10.78 3.08 18.44
N SER A 181 11.65 2.10 18.15
CA SER A 181 13.10 2.30 18.23
C SER A 181 13.56 3.32 17.19
N THR A 182 12.93 3.34 16.02
CA THR A 182 13.32 4.17 14.88
C THR A 182 12.91 5.64 15.04
N LEU A 183 11.68 5.92 15.51
CA LEU A 183 11.19 7.31 15.66
C LEU A 183 11.90 8.10 16.78
N LYS A 184 12.28 7.44 17.89
CA LYS A 184 13.07 8.10 18.95
C LYS A 184 14.42 8.62 18.44
N HIS A 185 15.02 7.95 17.46
CA HIS A 185 16.27 8.40 16.86
C HIS A 185 16.04 9.61 15.94
N VAL A 186 14.95 9.64 15.17
CA VAL A 186 14.62 10.77 14.28
C VAL A 186 14.33 12.03 15.09
N GLU A 187 13.54 11.97 16.16
CA GLU A 187 13.28 13.13 17.04
C GLU A 187 14.58 13.66 17.68
N LYS A 188 15.48 12.76 18.09
CA LYS A 188 16.76 13.13 18.68
C LYS A 188 17.70 13.79 17.66
N VAL A 189 17.70 13.33 16.42
CA VAL A 189 18.48 13.92 15.30
C VAL A 189 17.93 15.29 14.90
N SER A 190 16.61 15.43 14.75
CA SER A 190 15.97 16.71 14.42
C SER A 190 16.25 17.78 15.49
N THR A 191 16.22 17.40 16.77
CA THR A 191 16.54 18.29 17.90
C THR A 191 18.03 18.68 17.91
N ALA A 192 18.92 17.77 17.52
CA ALA A 192 20.36 18.06 17.42
C ALA A 192 20.68 19.03 16.27
N ILE A 193 20.01 18.89 15.13
CA ILE A 193 20.17 19.78 13.98
C ILE A 193 19.66 21.20 14.31
N SER A 194 18.50 21.32 14.96
CA SER A 194 17.95 22.63 15.36
C SER A 194 18.84 23.38 16.36
N ASN A 195 19.56 22.65 17.22
CA ASN A 195 20.46 23.24 18.21
C ASN A 195 21.83 23.63 17.64
N ASN A 196 22.25 23.05 16.50
CA ASN A 196 23.49 23.42 15.83
C ASN A 196 23.32 24.62 14.87
N SER A 197 22.09 24.92 14.43
CA SER A 197 21.81 26.07 13.56
C SER A 197 21.70 27.41 14.30
N THR A 198 21.74 27.42 15.63
CA THR A 198 21.66 28.64 16.47
C THR A 198 23.01 29.12 16.99
N GLY A 199 24.12 28.47 16.62
CA GLY A 199 25.48 28.75 17.12
C GLY A 199 26.36 29.66 16.26
N HIS A 200 25.82 30.29 15.21
CA HIS A 200 26.53 31.27 14.39
C HIS A 200 25.77 32.58 14.37
N SER A 201 26.00 33.39 15.40
CA SER A 201 25.76 34.82 15.46
C SER A 201 27.10 35.53 15.66
#